data_AF-A0A3B8M2X0-F1
#
_entry.id   AF-A0A3B8M2X0-F1
#
_cell.length_a   1.000
_cell.length_b   1.000
_cell.length_c   1.000
_cell.angle_alpha   90.00
_cell.angle_beta   90.00
_cell.angle_gamma   90.00
#
_symmetry.space_group_name_H-M   'P 1'
#
loop_
_entity.id
_entity.type
_entity.pdbx_description
1 polymer ?
#
loop_
_entity_poly.entity_id
_entity_poly.type
_entity_poly.pdbx_seq_one_letter_code
_entity_poly.pdbx_strand_id
1 'polypeptide(L)'
;EPPVDLAICPMNTFRHLTSETDARLHLQSVAASLRPGGLYLLGFHLLPNDIDPESSERWTARHGRTRVTFSLKVLASNRRRRIETLRFRLQVTTGHRQPRKLVLADEFPLRMYTASQFSRLLKSVPDLELLDVFDFWYEIDHPLELNDEITDTMFVLQRR
;
A
#
# COMPACT_ATOMS: atom_id res chain seq x y z
N GLU A 1 -12.53 -21.31 -11.82
CA GLU A 1 -13.39 -20.13 -12.03
C GLU A 1 -13.04 -19.50 -13.37
N PRO A 2 -13.96 -18.82 -14.07
CA PRO A 2 -13.61 -18.09 -15.29
C PRO A 2 -12.63 -16.96 -14.93
N PRO A 3 -11.58 -16.71 -15.75
CA PRO A 3 -10.65 -15.62 -15.51
C PRO A 3 -11.39 -14.28 -15.46
N VAL A 4 -11.01 -13.40 -14.54
CA VAL A 4 -11.60 -12.07 -14.38
C VAL A 4 -10.95 -11.06 -15.32
N ASP A 5 -11.68 -9.97 -15.61
CA ASP A 5 -11.18 -8.88 -16.47
C ASP A 5 -10.34 -7.86 -15.69
N LEU A 6 -10.60 -7.75 -14.37
CA LEU A 6 -10.02 -6.75 -13.49
C LEU A 6 -9.76 -7.35 -12.10
N ALA A 7 -8.56 -7.12 -11.58
CA ALA A 7 -8.20 -7.33 -10.19
C ALA A 7 -7.79 -5.98 -9.56
N ILE A 8 -8.04 -5.81 -8.27
CA ILE A 8 -7.74 -4.56 -7.55
C ILE A 8 -7.10 -4.85 -6.19
N CYS A 9 -6.03 -4.12 -5.86
CA CYS A 9 -5.36 -4.14 -4.55
C CYS A 9 -4.86 -2.72 -4.25
N PRO A 10 -5.74 -1.81 -3.81
CA PRO A 10 -5.42 -0.39 -3.71
C PRO A 10 -4.68 -0.04 -2.41
N MET A 11 -4.32 1.24 -2.31
CA MET A 11 -3.76 1.88 -1.13
C MET A 11 -2.42 1.32 -0.72
N ASN A 12 -2.36 0.37 0.20
CA ASN A 12 -1.09 -0.09 0.76
C ASN A 12 -1.09 -1.58 1.16
N THR A 13 -2.16 -2.30 0.79
CA THR A 13 -2.39 -3.68 1.24
C THR A 13 -1.27 -4.62 0.81
N PHE A 14 -0.68 -4.41 -0.38
CA PHE A 14 0.39 -5.25 -0.90
C PHE A 14 1.64 -5.28 0.00
N ARG A 15 1.92 -4.21 0.73
CA ARG A 15 3.09 -4.13 1.63
C ARG A 15 2.97 -5.02 2.87
N HIS A 16 1.80 -5.57 3.15
CA HIS A 16 1.65 -6.60 4.19
C HIS A 16 2.29 -7.94 3.80
N LEU A 17 2.66 -8.13 2.53
CA LEU A 17 3.51 -9.23 2.08
C LEU A 17 4.95 -8.96 2.50
N THR A 18 5.35 -9.48 3.65
CA THR A 18 6.62 -9.14 4.29
C THR A 18 7.85 -9.81 3.66
N SER A 19 7.66 -10.75 2.74
CA SER A 19 8.75 -11.37 1.98
C SER A 19 8.64 -11.11 0.47
N GLU A 20 9.78 -11.15 -0.22
CA GLU A 20 9.81 -11.04 -1.69
C GLU A 20 9.14 -12.25 -2.36
N THR A 21 9.26 -13.42 -1.72
CA THR A 21 8.62 -14.65 -2.17
C THR A 21 7.10 -14.51 -2.16
N ASP A 22 6.51 -14.02 -1.07
CA ASP A 22 5.06 -13.85 -0.96
C ASP A 22 4.56 -12.78 -1.94
N ALA A 23 5.31 -11.68 -2.09
CA ALA A 23 5.01 -10.65 -3.07
C ALA A 23 4.99 -11.20 -4.51
N ARG A 24 5.98 -12.04 -4.85
CA ARG A 24 6.04 -12.70 -6.16
C ARG A 24 4.88 -13.70 -6.34
N LEU A 25 4.60 -14.53 -5.34
CA LEU A 25 3.51 -15.51 -5.39
C LEU A 25 2.14 -14.83 -5.53
N HIS A 26 1.93 -13.70 -4.84
CA HIS A 26 0.75 -12.87 -5.02
C HIS A 26 0.59 -12.40 -6.47
N LEU A 27 1.64 -11.79 -7.03
CA LEU A 27 1.61 -11.33 -8.43
C LEU A 27 1.33 -12.46 -9.41
N GLN A 28 1.96 -13.63 -9.22
CA GLN A 28 1.72 -14.83 -10.03
C GLN A 28 0.27 -15.33 -9.89
N SER A 29 -0.28 -15.33 -8.67
CA SER A 29 -1.66 -15.72 -8.42
C SER A 29 -2.67 -14.78 -9.08
N VAL A 30 -2.41 -13.47 -9.08
CA VAL A 30 -3.24 -12.48 -9.77
C VAL A 30 -3.13 -12.65 -11.29
N ALA A 31 -1.93 -12.86 -11.82
CA ALA A 31 -1.74 -13.12 -13.24
C ALA A 31 -2.50 -14.38 -13.71
N ALA A 32 -2.55 -15.42 -12.87
CA ALA A 32 -3.27 -16.66 -13.16
C ALA A 32 -4.80 -16.52 -13.09
N SER A 33 -5.31 -15.53 -12.34
CA SER A 33 -6.76 -15.28 -12.25
C SER A 33 -7.28 -14.31 -13.31
N LEU A 34 -6.40 -13.57 -13.99
CA LEU A 34 -6.76 -12.65 -15.07
C LEU A 34 -6.84 -13.35 -16.43
N ARG A 35 -7.79 -12.91 -17.27
CA ARG A 35 -7.74 -13.23 -18.71
C ARG A 35 -6.55 -12.53 -19.38
N PRO A 36 -6.03 -13.03 -20.52
CA PRO A 36 -5.13 -12.24 -21.36
C PRO A 36 -5.72 -10.87 -21.69
N GLY A 37 -4.92 -9.82 -21.51
CA GLY A 37 -5.32 -8.42 -21.62
C GLY A 37 -6.06 -7.84 -20.40
N GLY A 38 -6.39 -8.66 -19.39
CA GLY A 38 -7.01 -8.22 -18.14
C GLY A 38 -6.09 -7.33 -17.30
N LEU A 39 -6.67 -6.46 -16.48
CA LEU A 39 -5.93 -5.45 -15.72
C LEU A 39 -5.82 -5.79 -14.24
N TYR A 40 -4.69 -5.42 -13.65
CA TYR A 40 -4.50 -5.39 -12.20
C TYR A 40 -4.10 -3.99 -11.77
N LEU A 41 -4.96 -3.36 -10.95
CA LEU A 41 -4.70 -2.07 -10.34
C LEU A 41 -4.09 -2.29 -8.95
N LEU A 42 -2.83 -1.94 -8.79
CA LEU A 42 -2.04 -2.20 -7.61
C LEU A 42 -1.55 -0.89 -7.00
N GLY A 43 -2.03 -0.53 -5.80
CA GLY A 43 -1.61 0.65 -5.07
C GLY A 43 -0.74 0.30 -3.86
N PHE A 44 0.41 0.96 -3.72
CA PHE A 44 1.21 0.97 -2.50
C PHE A 44 2.19 2.15 -2.45
N HIS A 45 2.64 2.50 -1.25
CA HIS A 45 3.70 3.50 -1.11
C HIS A 45 5.07 2.91 -1.45
N LEU A 46 5.79 3.56 -2.36
CA LEU A 46 7.23 3.44 -2.49
C LEU A 46 7.91 4.25 -1.39
N LEU A 47 9.12 3.83 -1.01
CA LEU A 47 9.96 4.53 -0.04
C LEU A 47 11.30 4.85 -0.68
N PRO A 48 11.46 6.07 -1.22
CA PRO A 48 12.75 6.63 -1.63
C PRO A 48 13.84 6.45 -0.56
N ASN A 49 15.09 6.39 -0.97
CA ASN A 49 16.21 6.12 -0.05
C ASN A 49 16.46 7.26 0.95
N ASP A 50 16.05 8.47 0.61
CA ASP A 50 16.16 9.70 1.39
C ASP A 50 14.94 9.97 2.29
N ILE A 51 13.89 9.13 2.21
CA ILE A 51 12.71 9.30 3.07
C ILE A 51 13.11 9.19 4.55
N ASP A 52 12.52 10.06 5.38
CA ASP A 52 12.73 10.07 6.82
C ASP A 52 12.29 8.72 7.41
N PRO A 53 13.20 7.96 8.06
CA PRO A 53 12.86 6.70 8.71
C PRO A 53 11.89 6.89 9.90
N GLU A 54 11.75 8.11 10.41
CA GLU A 54 10.84 8.47 11.50
C GLU A 54 9.65 9.25 10.96
N SER A 55 8.63 8.53 10.49
CA SER A 55 7.36 9.16 10.10
C SER A 55 6.27 8.96 11.15
N SER A 56 5.46 9.99 11.35
CA SER A 56 4.23 9.90 12.13
C SER A 56 3.11 10.68 11.48
N GLU A 57 1.94 10.06 11.42
CA GLU A 57 0.70 10.67 10.97
C GLU A 57 -0.25 10.75 12.16
N ARG A 58 -0.98 11.86 12.28
CA ARG A 58 -2.06 12.00 13.26
C ARG A 58 -3.15 12.89 12.72
N TRP A 59 -4.38 12.39 12.75
CA TRP A 59 -5.55 13.18 12.40
C TRP A 59 -6.69 12.92 13.38
N THR A 60 -7.66 13.84 13.39
CA THR A 60 -8.88 13.69 14.18
C THR A 60 -10.08 14.03 13.32
N ALA A 61 -11.02 13.09 13.23
CA ALA A 61 -12.29 13.28 12.56
C ALA A 61 -13.44 13.24 13.56
N ARG A 62 -14.54 13.90 13.23
CA ARG A 62 -15.77 13.88 14.03
C ARG A 62 -16.97 13.70 13.13
N HIS A 63 -17.82 12.74 13.48
CA HIS A 63 -19.13 12.57 12.86
C HIS A 63 -20.20 12.43 13.93
N GLY A 64 -21.15 13.36 13.96
CA GLY A 64 -22.16 13.47 15.02
C GLY A 64 -21.52 13.55 16.40
N ARG A 65 -21.77 12.52 17.21
CA ARG A 65 -21.32 12.38 18.61
C ARG A 65 -20.05 11.54 18.76
N THR A 66 -19.47 11.08 17.66
CA THR A 66 -18.27 10.25 17.64
C THR A 66 -17.08 11.10 17.21
N ARG A 67 -16.05 11.15 18.07
CA ARG A 67 -14.73 11.70 17.73
C ARG A 67 -13.75 10.55 17.65
N VAL A 68 -12.98 10.51 16.57
CA VAL A 68 -11.93 9.52 16.34
C VAL A 68 -10.62 10.26 16.14
N THR A 69 -9.62 9.95 16.95
CA THR A 69 -8.25 10.39 16.74
C THR A 69 -7.42 9.18 16.34
N PHE A 70 -6.89 9.18 15.13
CA PHE A 70 -5.96 8.17 14.63
C PHE A 70 -4.53 8.70 14.72
N SER A 71 -3.60 7.81 15.02
CA SER A 71 -2.18 8.06 14.83
C SER A 71 -1.48 6.81 14.29
N LEU A 72 -0.60 7.00 13.32
CA LEU A 72 0.32 6.00 12.81
C LEU A 72 1.74 6.46 13.10
N LYS A 73 2.62 5.57 13.56
CA LYS A 73 4.01 5.89 13.84
C LYS A 73 4.93 4.77 13.38
N VAL A 74 6.03 5.11 12.71
CA VAL A 74 7.13 4.17 12.46
C VAL A 74 7.91 3.96 13.76
N LEU A 75 7.99 2.71 14.20
CA LEU A 75 8.74 2.32 15.41
C LEU A 75 10.16 1.87 15.09
N ALA A 76 10.35 1.24 13.93
CA ALA A 76 11.63 0.74 13.47
C ALA A 76 11.64 0.64 11.94
N SER A 77 12.79 0.88 11.33
CA SER A 77 12.99 0.70 9.89
C SER A 77 14.29 -0.06 9.62
N ASN A 78 14.23 -1.07 8.76
CA ASN A 78 15.38 -1.86 8.34
C ASN A 78 15.40 -1.97 6.81
N ARG A 79 16.19 -1.10 6.16
CA ARG A 79 16.30 -1.06 4.69
C ARG A 79 16.91 -2.33 4.10
N ARG A 80 17.84 -2.99 4.80
CA ARG A 80 18.44 -4.25 4.33
C ARG A 80 17.44 -5.39 4.27
N ARG A 81 16.62 -5.55 5.32
CA ARG A 81 15.52 -6.53 5.36
C ARG A 81 14.30 -6.07 4.57
N ARG A 82 14.24 -4.78 4.24
CA ARG A 82 13.13 -4.06 3.62
C ARG A 82 11.86 -4.15 4.46
N ILE A 83 11.97 -3.94 5.76
CA ILE A 83 10.82 -3.99 6.69
C ILE A 83 10.81 -2.74 7.54
N GLU A 84 9.66 -2.08 7.62
CA GLU A 84 9.33 -1.12 8.67
C GLU A 84 8.27 -1.70 9.61
N THR A 85 8.36 -1.38 10.90
CA THR A 85 7.34 -1.73 11.90
C THR A 85 6.57 -0.48 12.24
N LEU A 86 5.26 -0.50 12.04
CA LEU A 86 4.37 0.62 12.37
C LEU A 86 3.52 0.27 13.58
N ARG A 87 3.15 1.30 14.34
CA ARG A 87 2.10 1.22 15.35
C ARG A 87 0.94 2.12 14.93
N PHE A 88 -0.25 1.54 14.82
CA PHE A 88 -1.45 2.35 14.76
C PHE A 88 -2.05 2.51 16.15
N ARG A 89 -2.72 3.63 16.40
CA ARG A 89 -3.55 3.85 17.57
C ARG A 89 -4.80 4.63 17.19
N LEU A 90 -5.95 4.11 17.57
CA LEU A 90 -7.25 4.73 17.37
C LEU A 90 -7.85 5.06 18.75
N GLN A 91 -8.11 6.34 19.01
CA GLN A 91 -8.81 6.80 20.20
C GLN A 91 -10.22 7.26 19.80
N VAL A 92 -11.23 6.52 20.22
CA VAL A 92 -12.63 6.77 19.90
C VAL A 92 -13.34 7.27 21.15
N THR A 93 -14.00 8.42 21.05
CA THR A 93 -14.87 8.96 22.10
C THR A 93 -16.29 9.12 21.56
N THR A 94 -17.29 8.58 22.25
CA THR A 94 -18.72 8.66 21.85
C THR A 94 -19.62 9.11 23.00
N GLY A 95 -20.72 9.81 22.69
CA GLY A 95 -21.78 10.14 23.67
C GLY A 95 -21.86 11.62 24.07
N HIS A 96 -22.91 11.98 24.84
CA HIS A 96 -23.13 13.34 25.37
C HIS A 96 -22.72 13.45 26.85
N ARG A 97 -23.60 13.04 27.77
CA ARG A 97 -23.45 13.26 29.22
C ARG A 97 -22.50 12.27 29.89
N GLN A 98 -22.38 11.06 29.33
CA GLN A 98 -21.46 10.03 29.78
C GLN A 98 -20.62 9.57 28.57
N PRO A 99 -19.48 10.22 28.30
CA PRO A 99 -18.63 9.87 27.17
C PRO A 99 -18.00 8.49 27.38
N ARG A 100 -18.20 7.59 26.42
CA ARG A 100 -17.49 6.31 26.33
C ARG A 100 -16.18 6.52 25.59
N LYS A 101 -15.12 5.90 26.07
CA LYS A 101 -13.79 5.91 25.44
C LYS A 101 -13.41 4.48 25.06
N LEU A 102 -12.94 4.31 23.83
CA LEU A 102 -12.36 3.08 23.32
C LEU A 102 -10.97 3.42 22.75
N VAL A 103 -9.98 2.59 23.05
CA VAL A 103 -8.65 2.70 22.46
C VAL A 103 -8.33 1.36 21.79
N LEU A 104 -7.99 1.41 20.50
CA LEU A 104 -7.46 0.28 19.74
C LEU A 104 -6.02 0.62 19.36
N ALA A 105 -5.13 -0.36 19.41
CA ALA A 105 -3.77 -0.20 18.93
C ALA A 105 -3.23 -1.57 18.51
N ASP A 106 -2.36 -1.57 17.52
CA ASP A 106 -1.60 -2.74 17.11
C ASP A 106 -0.27 -2.32 16.50
N GLU A 107 0.65 -3.27 16.43
CA GLU A 107 1.93 -3.15 15.77
C GLU A 107 2.05 -4.18 14.65
N PHE A 108 2.41 -3.72 13.46
CA PHE A 108 2.50 -4.59 12.30
C PHE A 108 3.66 -4.19 11.39
N PRO A 109 4.30 -5.18 10.74
CA PRO A 109 5.34 -4.93 9.75
C PRO A 109 4.73 -4.57 8.38
N LEU A 110 5.41 -3.70 7.64
CA LEU A 110 5.23 -3.50 6.21
C LEU A 110 6.54 -3.66 5.46
N ARG A 111 6.49 -4.27 4.29
CA ARG A 111 7.63 -4.38 3.38
C ARG A 111 7.88 -3.08 2.65
N MET A 112 9.12 -2.65 2.58
CA MET A 112 9.54 -1.45 1.86
C MET A 112 9.95 -1.78 0.42
N TYR A 113 9.64 -0.84 -0.48
CA TYR A 113 9.98 -0.94 -1.89
C TYR A 113 10.51 0.41 -2.36
N THR A 114 11.70 0.40 -2.96
CA THR A 114 12.07 1.43 -3.93
C THR A 114 11.43 1.08 -5.29
N ALA A 115 11.27 2.04 -6.19
CA ALA A 115 10.81 1.78 -7.56
C ALA A 115 11.72 0.75 -8.25
N SER A 116 13.04 0.90 -8.07
CA SER A 116 14.02 -0.03 -8.62
C SER A 116 13.86 -1.46 -8.08
N GLN A 117 13.49 -1.63 -6.80
CA GLN A 117 13.18 -2.94 -6.21
C GLN A 117 11.88 -3.51 -6.76
N PHE A 118 10.83 -2.70 -6.90
CA PHE A 118 9.56 -3.16 -7.44
C PHE A 118 9.66 -3.52 -8.93
N SER A 119 10.39 -2.73 -9.73
CA SER A 119 10.69 -3.04 -11.13
C SER A 119 11.37 -4.40 -11.28
N ARG A 120 12.34 -4.73 -10.42
CA ARG A 120 12.98 -6.06 -10.41
C ARG A 120 12.00 -7.17 -10.04
N LEU A 121 11.10 -6.94 -9.09
CA LEU A 121 10.06 -7.91 -8.73
C LEU A 121 9.11 -8.16 -9.92
N LEU A 122 8.65 -7.12 -10.61
CA LEU A 122 7.80 -7.26 -11.80
C LEU A 122 8.50 -8.05 -12.91
N LYS A 123 9.79 -7.80 -13.16
CA LYS A 123 10.59 -8.58 -14.12
C LYS A 123 10.66 -10.08 -13.80
N SER A 124 10.46 -10.47 -12.53
CA SER A 124 10.40 -11.88 -12.11
C SER A 124 9.05 -12.55 -12.38
N VAL A 125 8.03 -11.79 -12.79
CA VAL A 125 6.68 -12.26 -13.13
C VAL A 125 6.34 -11.76 -14.55
N PRO A 126 6.94 -12.36 -15.60
CA PRO A 126 6.84 -11.86 -16.98
C PRO A 126 5.43 -11.92 -17.58
N ASP A 127 4.50 -12.58 -16.89
CA ASP A 127 3.07 -12.63 -17.19
C ASP A 127 2.35 -11.29 -16.96
N LEU A 128 2.94 -10.39 -16.18
CA LEU A 128 2.41 -9.05 -15.95
C LEU A 128 3.33 -8.00 -16.58
N GLU A 129 2.70 -7.07 -17.30
CA GLU A 129 3.35 -5.92 -17.91
C GLU A 129 2.90 -4.63 -17.21
N LEU A 130 3.84 -3.74 -16.91
CA LEU A 130 3.51 -2.41 -16.40
C LEU A 130 3.14 -1.50 -17.57
N LEU A 131 1.88 -1.04 -17.60
CA LEU A 131 1.38 -0.11 -18.60
C LEU A 131 1.56 1.34 -18.17
N ASP A 132 1.21 1.65 -16.91
CA ASP A 132 1.19 3.03 -16.43
C ASP A 132 1.32 3.12 -14.91
N VAL A 133 1.65 4.31 -14.41
CA VAL A 133 1.77 4.63 -12.99
C VAL A 133 1.06 5.95 -12.71
N PHE A 134 0.24 5.97 -11.67
CA PHE A 134 -0.42 7.16 -11.15
C PHE A 134 -0.10 7.31 -9.66
N ASP A 135 -0.54 8.38 -9.03
CA ASP A 135 -0.54 8.53 -7.58
C ASP A 135 -1.95 8.33 -7.00
N PHE A 136 -2.14 8.69 -5.73
CA PHE A 136 -3.43 8.56 -5.03
C PHE A 136 -4.41 9.72 -5.30
N TRP A 137 -4.09 10.64 -6.21
CA TRP A 137 -5.04 11.62 -6.73
C TRP A 137 -5.89 11.05 -7.88
N TYR A 138 -5.44 9.96 -8.50
CA TYR A 138 -6.16 9.24 -9.58
C TYR A 138 -6.48 10.11 -10.80
N GLU A 139 -5.59 11.04 -11.14
CA GLU A 139 -5.72 11.92 -12.30
C GLU A 139 -5.26 11.18 -13.58
N ILE A 140 -6.20 10.66 -14.36
CA ILE A 140 -5.92 9.81 -15.52
C ILE A 140 -5.13 10.52 -16.63
N ASP A 141 -5.23 11.85 -16.72
CA ASP A 141 -4.54 12.67 -17.70
C ASP A 141 -3.09 13.03 -17.28
N HIS A 142 -2.68 12.61 -16.07
CA HIS A 142 -1.39 12.94 -15.46
C HIS A 142 -0.65 11.67 -14.99
N PRO A 143 -0.22 10.79 -15.91
CA PRO A 143 0.60 9.64 -15.55
C PRO A 143 1.98 10.08 -15.03
N LEU A 144 2.57 9.23 -14.20
CA LEU A 144 3.86 9.40 -13.56
C LEU A 144 4.91 8.46 -14.15
N GLU A 145 6.17 8.90 -14.15
CA GLU A 145 7.29 8.01 -14.46
C GLU A 145 7.69 7.23 -13.20
N LEU A 146 7.83 5.91 -13.33
CA LEU A 146 8.31 5.08 -12.23
C LEU A 146 9.78 5.36 -11.90
N ASN A 147 10.02 6.11 -10.84
CA ASN A 147 11.36 6.46 -10.37
C ASN A 147 11.47 6.35 -8.83
N ASP A 148 12.68 6.45 -8.30
CA ASP A 148 12.94 6.36 -6.86
C ASP A 148 12.63 7.69 -6.12
N GLU A 149 11.92 8.66 -6.75
CA GLU A 149 11.53 9.96 -6.17
C GLU A 149 10.04 10.03 -5.78
N ILE A 150 9.19 9.22 -6.40
CA ILE A 150 7.75 9.16 -6.10
C ILE A 150 7.47 8.24 -4.88
N THR A 151 6.44 8.60 -4.10
CA THR A 151 6.05 7.87 -2.88
C THR A 151 4.69 7.20 -3.05
N ASP A 152 3.66 7.95 -3.46
CA ASP A 152 2.32 7.42 -3.65
C ASP A 152 2.21 6.84 -5.06
N THR A 153 1.91 5.54 -5.17
CA THR A 153 1.87 4.88 -6.48
C THR A 153 0.68 3.95 -6.64
N MET A 154 0.04 4.05 -7.80
CA MET A 154 -0.99 3.18 -8.35
C MET A 154 -0.51 2.66 -9.69
N PHE A 155 -0.14 1.39 -9.74
CA PHE A 155 0.36 0.71 -10.93
C PHE A 155 -0.80 0.11 -11.72
N VAL A 156 -0.82 0.37 -13.03
CA VAL A 156 -1.67 -0.33 -13.99
C VAL A 156 -0.86 -1.45 -14.60
N LEU A 157 -1.15 -2.69 -14.19
CA LEU A 157 -0.52 -3.88 -14.73
C LEU A 157 -1.49 -4.59 -15.67
N GLN A 158 -0.99 -5.18 -16.75
CA GLN A 158 -1.78 -5.98 -17.69
C GLN A 158 -1.26 -7.42 -17.74
N ARG A 159 -2.19 -8.38 -17.76
CA ARG A 159 -1.89 -9.77 -18.06
C ARG A 159 -1.54 -9.91 -19.54
N ARG A 160 -0.34 -10.39 -19.84
CA ARG A 160 0.04 -10.82 -21.19
C ARG A 160 -0.71 -12.05 -21.63
#